data_AF-A0A815PK54-F1
#
_entry.id   AF-A0A815PK54-F1
#
_cell.length_a   1.000
_cell.length_b   1.000
_cell.length_c   1.000
_cell.angle_alpha   90.00
_cell.angle_beta   90.00
_cell.angle_gamma   90.00
#
_symmetry.space_group_name_H-M   'P 1'
#
loop_
_entity.id
_entity.type
_entity.pdbx_description
1 polymer ?
#
loop_
_entity_poly.entity_id
_entity_poly.type
_entity_poly.pdbx_seq_one_letter_code
_entity_poly.pdbx_strand_id
1 'polypeptide(L)'
;NAVIYSQTFTSGSSAVSQCVAWNAFRALLVTRSYSSLTISGSNNYVGITLTNPTIVSAIAHALRTNTTYGPISSNGFAWMVGSCGVGYGLTTTGKVCDCNDGYTVRPCVGNSNWGAINGNACNAGTQTMTITFI
;
A
#
# COMPACT_ATOMS: atom_id res chain seq x y z
N ASN A 1 -18.84 -5.98 1.29
CA ASN A 1 -17.82 -7.02 0.97
C ASN A 1 -16.45 -6.39 0.95
N ALA A 2 -15.59 -6.66 1.91
CA ALA A 2 -14.23 -6.10 1.92
C ALA A 2 -13.33 -6.72 0.83
N VAL A 3 -12.37 -5.96 0.32
CA VAL A 3 -11.26 -6.45 -0.51
C VAL A 3 -9.99 -6.32 0.32
N ILE A 4 -9.33 -7.45 0.58
CA ILE A 4 -8.22 -7.52 1.53
C ILE A 4 -6.98 -8.09 0.85
N TYR A 5 -5.85 -7.45 1.09
CA TYR A 5 -4.51 -7.97 0.84
C TYR A 5 -3.82 -8.14 2.18
N SER A 6 -3.25 -9.31 2.45
CA SER A 6 -2.41 -9.53 3.63
C SER A 6 -1.32 -10.53 3.28
N GLN A 7 -0.06 -10.12 3.43
CA GLN A 7 1.10 -10.93 3.08
C GLN A 7 2.25 -10.68 4.06
N THR A 8 3.02 -11.72 4.33
CA THR A 8 4.27 -11.63 5.09
C THR A 8 5.43 -11.34 4.16
N PHE A 9 6.22 -10.34 4.51
CA PHE A 9 7.43 -9.96 3.82
C PHE A 9 8.64 -10.29 4.71
N THR A 10 9.61 -10.99 4.13
CA THR A 10 10.79 -11.45 4.87
C THR A 10 11.95 -10.48 4.64
N SER A 11 12.60 -10.07 5.72
CA SER A 11 13.78 -9.21 5.67
C SER A 11 14.87 -9.82 4.77
N GLY A 12 15.56 -8.97 4.01
CA GLY A 12 16.62 -9.39 3.07
C GLY A 12 16.14 -10.10 1.80
N SER A 13 14.83 -10.37 1.66
CA SER A 13 14.27 -11.09 0.50
C SER A 13 13.48 -10.17 -0.43
N SER A 14 13.55 -10.44 -1.75
CA SER A 14 12.66 -9.81 -2.73
C SER A 14 11.23 -10.34 -2.62
N ALA A 15 10.25 -9.46 -2.78
CA ALA A 15 8.83 -9.75 -2.54
C ALA A 15 8.09 -10.34 -3.76
N VAL A 16 8.62 -11.39 -4.39
CA VAL A 16 8.12 -11.92 -5.68
C VAL A 16 6.69 -12.47 -5.56
N SER A 17 6.43 -13.39 -4.63
CA SER A 17 5.08 -13.95 -4.45
C SER A 17 4.09 -12.90 -3.94
N GLN A 18 4.55 -11.99 -3.08
CA GLN A 18 3.76 -10.88 -2.56
C GLN A 18 3.37 -9.90 -3.66
N CYS A 19 4.24 -9.67 -4.66
CA CYS A 19 3.92 -8.89 -5.85
C CYS A 19 2.84 -9.56 -6.71
N VAL A 20 2.92 -10.88 -6.92
CA VAL A 20 1.86 -11.62 -7.64
C VAL A 20 0.52 -11.47 -6.92
N ALA A 21 0.50 -11.68 -5.60
CA ALA A 21 -0.70 -11.49 -4.78
C ALA A 21 -1.20 -10.04 -4.81
N TRP A 22 -0.28 -9.06 -4.85
CA TRP A 22 -0.61 -7.64 -4.93
C TRP A 22 -1.30 -7.30 -6.26
N ASN A 23 -0.81 -7.85 -7.37
CA ASN A 23 -1.44 -7.67 -8.68
C ASN A 23 -2.84 -8.27 -8.72
N ALA A 24 -3.03 -9.47 -8.15
CA ALA A 24 -4.34 -10.09 -8.03
C ALA A 24 -5.29 -9.23 -7.17
N PHE A 25 -4.84 -8.75 -6.02
CA PHE A 25 -5.61 -7.85 -5.16
C PHE A 25 -6.05 -6.56 -5.87
N ARG A 26 -5.13 -5.88 -6.57
CA ARG A 26 -5.44 -4.64 -7.28
C ARG A 26 -6.45 -4.85 -8.40
N ALA A 27 -6.46 -6.01 -9.04
CA ALA A 27 -7.47 -6.36 -10.04
C ALA A 27 -8.90 -6.49 -9.45
N LEU A 28 -9.02 -6.80 -8.15
CA LEU A 28 -10.31 -6.86 -7.45
C LEU A 28 -10.87 -5.48 -7.08
N LEU A 29 -10.09 -4.39 -7.21
CA LEU A 29 -10.49 -3.02 -6.88
C LEU A 29 -11.38 -2.39 -7.97
N VAL A 30 -12.51 -3.05 -8.25
CA VAL A 30 -13.48 -2.63 -9.27
C VAL A 30 -14.15 -1.29 -8.94
N THR A 31 -14.74 -0.65 -9.95
CA THR A 31 -15.47 0.62 -9.75
C THR A 31 -16.69 0.39 -8.85
N ARG A 32 -16.58 0.81 -7.59
CA ARG A 32 -17.67 0.86 -6.61
C ARG A 32 -17.34 1.89 -5.53
N SER A 33 -18.32 2.25 -4.71
CA SER A 33 -18.11 3.12 -3.56
C SER A 33 -17.43 2.35 -2.43
N TYR A 34 -16.18 2.70 -2.15
CA TYR A 34 -15.46 2.22 -0.97
C TYR A 34 -15.59 3.26 0.14
N SER A 35 -16.01 2.83 1.33
CA SER A 35 -16.22 3.70 2.49
C SER A 35 -14.94 3.94 3.28
N SER A 36 -14.00 2.99 3.25
CA SER A 36 -12.72 3.15 3.94
C SER A 36 -11.57 2.38 3.29
N LEU A 37 -10.37 2.84 3.61
CA LEU A 37 -9.09 2.19 3.33
C LEU A 37 -8.28 2.13 4.62
N THR A 38 -7.89 0.93 5.05
CA THR A 38 -7.00 0.72 6.19
C THR A 38 -5.67 0.10 5.75
N ILE A 39 -4.56 0.65 6.24
CA ILE A 39 -3.23 0.05 6.17
C ILE A 39 -2.81 -0.36 7.59
N SER A 40 -2.55 -1.65 7.81
CA SER A 40 -2.10 -2.19 9.10
C SER A 40 -1.07 -3.31 8.90
N GLY A 41 -0.53 -3.87 9.98
CA GLY A 41 0.45 -4.96 9.90
C GLY A 41 0.94 -5.43 11.25
N SER A 42 1.88 -6.38 11.25
CA SER A 42 2.42 -6.94 12.50
C SER A 42 3.20 -5.92 13.35
N ASN A 43 3.67 -4.83 12.74
CA ASN A 43 4.36 -3.72 13.44
C ASN A 43 3.39 -2.64 13.95
N ASN A 44 2.15 -2.62 13.45
CA ASN A 44 1.06 -1.82 13.98
C ASN A 44 -0.28 -2.48 13.60
N TYR A 45 -0.84 -3.25 14.53
CA TYR A 45 -2.08 -4.00 14.33
C TYR A 45 -3.31 -3.10 14.21
N VAL A 46 -3.28 -1.89 14.80
CA VAL A 46 -4.36 -0.89 14.66
C VAL A 46 -4.30 -0.26 13.27
N GLY A 47 -3.09 0.07 12.81
CA GLY A 47 -2.86 0.70 11.52
C GLY A 47 -3.41 2.12 11.44
N ILE A 48 -3.68 2.56 10.22
CA ILE A 48 -4.29 3.85 9.91
C ILE A 48 -5.46 3.67 8.96
N THR A 49 -6.50 4.47 9.12
CA THR A 49 -7.73 4.36 8.33
C THR A 49 -8.09 5.70 7.70
N LEU A 50 -8.26 5.70 6.39
CA LEU A 50 -8.81 6.78 5.59
C LEU A 50 -10.30 6.52 5.36
N THR A 51 -11.14 7.51 5.63
CA THR A 51 -12.61 7.41 5.53
C THR A 51 -13.22 8.40 4.54
N ASN A 52 -12.41 9.21 3.86
CA ASN A 52 -12.91 10.11 2.81
C ASN A 52 -13.22 9.29 1.54
N PRO A 53 -14.49 9.08 1.17
CA PRO A 53 -14.87 8.15 0.12
C PRO A 53 -14.35 8.56 -1.27
N THR A 54 -14.19 9.86 -1.53
CA THR A 54 -13.62 10.37 -2.78
C THR A 54 -12.15 9.97 -2.90
N ILE A 55 -11.37 10.16 -1.83
CA ILE A 55 -9.94 9.82 -1.82
C ILE A 55 -9.76 8.29 -1.86
N VAL A 56 -10.55 7.54 -1.09
CA VAL A 56 -10.50 6.06 -1.08
C VAL A 56 -10.79 5.50 -2.47
N SER A 57 -11.85 6.00 -3.12
CA SER A 57 -12.23 5.54 -4.47
C SER A 57 -11.17 5.90 -5.51
N ALA A 58 -10.55 7.08 -5.41
CA ALA A 58 -9.47 7.49 -6.30
C ALA A 58 -8.21 6.62 -6.11
N ILE A 59 -7.85 6.26 -4.87
CA ILE A 59 -6.75 5.33 -4.59
C ILE A 59 -7.06 3.94 -5.15
N ALA A 60 -8.26 3.42 -4.93
CA ALA A 60 -8.67 2.11 -5.45
C ALA A 60 -8.59 2.07 -6.99
N HIS A 61 -9.10 3.12 -7.65
CA HIS A 61 -8.99 3.29 -9.09
C HIS A 61 -7.53 3.31 -9.55
N ALA A 62 -6.70 4.16 -8.93
CA ALA A 62 -5.30 4.33 -9.30
C ALA A 62 -4.49 3.03 -9.18
N LEU A 63 -4.70 2.29 -8.10
CA LEU A 63 -4.08 0.98 -7.89
C LEU A 63 -4.51 -0.03 -8.96
N ARG A 64 -5.80 -0.08 -9.31
CA ARG A 64 -6.32 -0.99 -10.34
C ARG A 64 -5.78 -0.66 -11.72
N THR A 65 -5.73 0.62 -12.08
CA THR A 65 -5.41 1.07 -13.44
C THR A 65 -3.93 1.36 -13.66
N ASN A 66 -3.07 1.16 -12.65
CA ASN A 66 -1.66 1.54 -12.71
C ASN A 66 -1.50 3.02 -13.09
N THR A 67 -2.22 3.90 -12.41
CA THR A 67 -2.10 5.36 -12.61
C THR A 67 -1.60 6.03 -11.34
N THR A 68 -0.92 7.16 -11.50
CA THR A 68 -0.43 7.95 -10.37
C THR A 68 -1.58 8.76 -9.77
N TYR A 69 -1.66 8.81 -8.46
CA TYR A 69 -2.61 9.63 -7.73
C TYR A 69 -1.94 10.26 -6.51
N GLY A 70 -2.19 11.55 -6.28
CA GLY A 70 -1.61 12.31 -5.18
C GLY A 70 -0.20 12.86 -5.44
N PRO A 71 0.47 13.38 -4.40
CA PRO A 71 0.10 13.29 -2.98
C PRO A 71 -1.16 14.10 -2.62
N ILE A 72 -2.08 13.51 -1.86
CA ILE A 72 -3.25 14.19 -1.29
C ILE A 72 -3.19 14.10 0.24
N SER A 73 -3.29 15.26 0.90
CA SER A 73 -3.35 15.33 2.35
C SER A 73 -4.73 14.92 2.87
N SER A 74 -4.75 13.94 3.77
CA SER A 74 -5.94 13.55 4.53
C SER A 74 -5.50 12.95 5.85
N ASN A 75 -6.30 13.09 6.92
CA ASN A 75 -6.06 12.52 8.25
C ASN A 75 -4.62 12.57 8.78
N GLY A 76 -3.86 13.64 8.47
CA GLY A 76 -2.47 13.82 8.89
C GLY A 76 -1.41 13.13 8.01
N PHE A 77 -1.82 12.52 6.90
CA PHE A 77 -0.99 11.75 5.98
C PHE A 77 -1.02 12.31 4.56
N ALA A 78 0.03 12.07 3.79
CA ALA A 78 0.13 12.41 2.36
C ALA A 78 -0.06 11.13 1.52
N TRP A 79 -1.31 10.81 1.20
CA TRP A 79 -1.67 9.60 0.47
C TRP A 79 -1.25 9.70 -0.99
N MET A 80 -0.54 8.69 -1.48
CA MET A 80 -0.09 8.63 -2.87
C MET A 80 -0.08 7.19 -3.38
N VAL A 81 -0.54 7.03 -4.62
CA VAL A 81 -0.29 5.84 -5.45
C VAL A 81 0.68 6.24 -6.54
N GLY A 82 1.70 5.42 -6.79
CA GLY A 82 2.65 5.68 -7.87
C GLY A 82 3.52 4.47 -8.17
N SER A 83 4.31 4.58 -9.24
CA SER A 83 5.20 3.51 -9.69
C SER A 83 6.47 3.42 -8.84
N CYS A 84 6.93 2.20 -8.59
CA CYS A 84 8.25 1.91 -8.06
C CYS A 84 8.66 0.49 -8.45
N GLY A 85 9.80 0.34 -9.12
CA GLY A 85 10.16 -0.92 -9.78
C GLY A 85 9.21 -1.22 -10.94
N VAL A 86 8.67 -2.44 -10.99
CA VAL A 86 7.80 -2.92 -12.09
C VAL A 86 6.30 -2.81 -11.79
N GLY A 87 5.91 -2.15 -10.68
CA GLY A 87 4.52 -2.02 -10.31
C GLY A 87 4.19 -0.73 -9.57
N TYR A 88 2.91 -0.58 -9.19
CA TYR A 88 2.43 0.55 -8.42
C TYR A 88 2.27 0.16 -6.94
N GLY A 89 2.69 1.07 -6.07
CA GLY A 89 2.55 0.96 -4.62
C GLY A 89 1.68 2.06 -4.03
N LEU A 90 1.41 1.94 -2.74
CA LEU A 90 0.68 2.90 -1.92
C LEU A 90 1.60 3.43 -0.83
N THR A 91 1.58 4.73 -0.57
CA THR A 91 2.27 5.34 0.57
C THR A 91 1.44 6.43 1.22
N THR A 92 1.75 6.73 2.48
CA THR A 92 1.21 7.87 3.23
C THR A 92 2.19 9.01 3.45
N THR A 93 3.34 8.98 2.77
CA THR A 93 4.40 9.98 2.88
C THR A 93 4.52 10.89 1.65
N GLY A 94 3.72 10.63 0.62
CA GLY A 94 3.79 11.33 -0.66
C GLY A 94 4.99 10.97 -1.54
N LYS A 95 5.79 9.96 -1.15
CA LYS A 95 6.96 9.51 -1.92
C LYS A 95 7.04 7.98 -1.98
N VAL A 96 6.38 7.40 -2.96
CA VAL A 96 6.21 5.93 -3.05
C VAL A 96 7.51 5.17 -3.30
N CYS A 97 8.50 5.76 -3.97
CA CYS A 97 9.75 5.09 -4.34
C CYS A 97 10.97 5.53 -3.52
N ASP A 98 10.73 6.13 -2.34
CA ASP A 98 11.78 6.57 -1.42
C ASP A 98 11.88 5.65 -0.20
N CYS A 99 13.03 5.66 0.49
CA CYS A 99 13.10 5.16 1.85
C CYS A 99 12.44 6.19 2.78
N ASN A 100 11.36 5.81 3.45
CA ASN A 100 10.57 6.68 4.31
C ASN A 100 10.10 5.92 5.57
N ASP A 101 9.80 6.67 6.62
CA ASP A 101 9.32 6.13 7.90
C ASP A 101 7.79 6.30 8.03
N GLY A 102 7.04 5.62 7.15
CA GLY A 102 5.60 5.75 7.08
C GLY A 102 4.87 4.43 6.88
N TYR A 103 3.70 4.51 6.25
CA TYR A 103 2.95 3.34 5.80
C TYR A 103 3.11 3.27 4.30
N THR A 104 4.02 2.40 3.86
CA THR A 104 4.36 2.21 2.45
C THR A 104 4.24 0.73 2.12
N VAL A 105 3.52 0.41 1.06
CA VAL A 105 3.35 -0.95 0.54
C VAL A 105 3.62 -0.93 -0.96
N ARG A 106 4.77 -1.48 -1.37
CA ARG A 106 5.24 -1.55 -2.77
C ARG A 106 5.82 -2.93 -3.10
N PRO A 107 5.00 -3.98 -3.11
CA PRO A 107 5.49 -5.37 -3.22
C PRO A 107 6.25 -5.64 -4.52
N CYS A 108 5.96 -4.88 -5.58
CA CYS A 108 6.55 -5.02 -6.91
C CYS A 108 7.80 -4.14 -7.16
N VAL A 109 8.47 -3.68 -6.10
CA VAL A 109 9.70 -2.86 -6.21
C VAL A 109 10.87 -3.61 -6.84
N GLY A 110 10.87 -4.95 -6.82
CA GLY A 110 11.91 -5.79 -7.44
C GLY A 110 13.15 -6.04 -6.57
N ASN A 111 13.14 -5.61 -5.30
CA ASN A 111 14.19 -5.83 -4.32
C ASN A 111 13.58 -6.01 -2.90
N SER A 112 14.42 -5.95 -1.86
CA SER A 112 14.02 -6.13 -0.45
C SER A 112 13.41 -4.88 0.21
N ASN A 113 13.29 -3.75 -0.49
CA ASN A 113 12.77 -2.49 0.04
C ASN A 113 11.27 -2.34 -0.24
N TRP A 114 10.48 -3.37 0.09
CA TRP A 114 9.06 -3.49 -0.24
C TRP A 114 8.13 -2.55 0.52
N GLY A 115 8.65 -1.76 1.46
CA GLY A 115 7.87 -0.87 2.31
C GLY A 115 7.97 -1.23 3.79
N ALA A 116 7.07 -0.67 4.58
CA ALA A 116 6.90 -0.95 6.00
C ALA A 116 5.58 -0.36 6.49
N ILE A 117 5.08 -0.92 7.59
CA ILE A 117 3.97 -0.40 8.37
C ILE A 117 4.56 0.31 9.58
N ASN A 118 4.43 1.64 9.60
CA ASN A 118 4.90 2.49 10.69
C ASN A 118 6.40 2.33 11.00
N GLY A 119 7.23 2.40 9.96
CA GLY A 119 8.68 2.28 10.11
C GLY A 119 9.42 2.41 8.79
N ASN A 120 10.72 2.12 8.82
CA ASN A 120 11.60 2.29 7.68
C ASN A 120 11.22 1.37 6.51
N ALA A 121 10.86 1.98 5.38
CA ALA A 121 10.46 1.30 4.15
C ALA A 121 11.60 0.58 3.39
N CYS A 122 12.84 0.74 3.84
CA CYS A 122 14.03 0.12 3.26
C CYS A 122 14.77 -0.73 4.29
N ASN A 123 15.28 -1.88 3.88
CA ASN A 123 15.86 -2.89 4.78
C ASN A 123 14.93 -3.22 5.96
N ALA A 124 13.63 -3.19 5.71
CA ALA A 124 12.63 -3.42 6.74
C ALA A 124 12.78 -4.82 7.36
N GLY A 125 12.51 -4.91 8.66
CA GLY A 125 12.40 -6.19 9.36
C GLY A 125 11.23 -7.01 8.81
N THR A 126 11.28 -8.33 9.02
CA THR A 126 10.19 -9.24 8.63
C THR A 126 8.89 -8.78 9.27
N GLN A 127 7.86 -8.57 8.46
CA GLN A 127 6.55 -8.14 8.95
C GLN A 127 5.43 -8.57 8.01
N THR A 128 4.21 -8.65 8.54
CA THR A 128 3.01 -8.80 7.73
C THR A 128 2.43 -7.42 7.44
N MET A 129 2.09 -7.16 6.18
CA MET A 129 1.43 -5.93 5.76
C MET A 129 0.04 -6.25 5.22
N THR A 130 -0.96 -5.50 5.69
CA THR A 130 -2.37 -5.70 5.38
C THR A 130 -3.00 -4.42 4.85
N ILE A 131 -3.70 -4.52 3.72
CA ILE A 131 -4.50 -3.45 3.12
C ILE A 131 -5.95 -3.93 3.03
N THR A 132 -6.87 -3.13 3.55
CA THR A 132 -8.30 -3.44 3.53
C THR A 132 -9.08 -2.28 2.94
N PHE A 133 -9.83 -2.56 1.86
CA PHE A 133 -10.86 -1.66 1.33
C PHE A 133 -12.24 -2.20 1.71
N ILE A 134 -13.10 -1.35 2.28
CA ILE A 134 -14.50 -1.71 2.60
C ILE A 134 -15.41 -1.06 1.58
#